data_AF-A0A7S1P3G3-F1
#
_entry.id   AF-A0A7S1P3G3-F1
#
_cell.length_a   1.000
_cell.length_b   1.000
_cell.length_c   1.000
_cell.angle_alpha   90.00
_cell.angle_beta   90.00
_cell.angle_gamma   90.00
#
_symmetry.space_group_name_H-M   'P 1'
#
loop_
_entity.id
_entity.type
_entity.pdbx_description
1 polymer ?
#
loop_
_entity_poly.entity_id
_entity_poly.type
_entity_poly.pdbx_seq_one_letter_code
_entity_poly.pdbx_strand_id
1 'polypeptide(L)'
;IMTPGVANRGWTPWVDVDRHAHGGVLIGLLNHSPHQPPNRCTAIMASRLDDRYPPLEIRTVLLTPFNGPFVAWIDLCIVPDTNIVFVSALTTEPPVGGASDASKDRRPTTAPLVRSLLGNPIADMALNQKEQAT
;
A
#
# COMPACT_ATOMS: atom_id res chain seq x y z
N ILE A 1 7.34 13.62 24.71
CA ILE A 1 6.60 13.02 23.57
C ILE A 1 6.97 11.56 23.53
N MET A 2 6.06 10.65 23.87
CA MET A 2 6.30 9.21 23.73
C MET A 2 6.38 8.89 22.24
N THR A 3 7.53 8.42 21.78
CA THR A 3 7.66 7.78 20.48
C THR A 3 6.74 6.54 20.47
N PRO A 4 5.85 6.38 19.47
CA PRO A 4 5.06 5.16 19.35
C PRO A 4 5.99 3.95 19.34
N GLY A 5 5.63 2.91 20.08
CA GLY A 5 6.37 1.64 20.05
C GLY A 5 6.57 1.17 18.61
N VAL A 6 7.76 0.63 18.33
CA VAL A 6 8.34 0.29 17.02
C VAL A 6 7.41 -0.50 16.07
N ALA A 7 6.41 -1.19 16.61
CA ALA A 7 5.41 -1.94 15.86
C ALA A 7 4.17 -1.11 15.42
N ASN A 8 4.09 0.20 15.63
CA ASN A 8 2.85 0.96 15.42
C ASN A 8 2.86 1.89 14.21
N ARG A 9 3.89 1.81 13.37
CA ARG A 9 4.08 2.75 12.26
C ARG A 9 2.97 2.65 11.19
N GLY A 10 2.27 1.52 11.12
CA GLY A 10 1.16 1.31 10.21
C GLY A 10 1.59 0.98 8.79
N TRP A 11 2.81 0.46 8.59
CA TRP A 11 3.37 0.13 7.28
C TRP A 11 3.59 -1.38 7.17
N THR A 12 3.10 -1.98 6.09
CA THR A 12 3.40 -3.38 5.78
C THR A 12 4.79 -3.47 5.14
N PRO A 13 5.51 -4.59 5.31
CA PRO A 13 6.65 -4.93 4.48
C PRO A 13 6.27 -4.85 2.99
N TRP A 14 7.27 -4.54 2.17
CA TRP A 14 7.14 -4.64 0.72
C TRP A 14 6.92 -6.09 0.31
N VAL A 15 5.99 -6.30 -0.61
CA VAL A 15 5.81 -7.58 -1.28
C VAL A 15 6.00 -7.41 -2.78
N ASP A 16 6.67 -8.37 -3.39
CA ASP A 16 7.02 -8.37 -4.81
C ASP A 16 5.90 -9.06 -5.58
N VAL A 17 5.29 -8.35 -6.52
CA VAL A 17 4.15 -8.87 -7.28
C VAL A 17 4.38 -8.67 -8.76
N ASP A 18 4.18 -9.71 -9.57
CA ASP A 18 4.14 -9.57 -11.02
C ASP A 18 2.90 -8.75 -11.42
N ARG A 19 3.11 -7.65 -12.16
CA ARG A 19 2.04 -6.73 -12.57
C ARG A 19 0.95 -7.36 -13.42
N HIS A 20 1.25 -8.47 -14.10
CA HIS A 20 0.32 -9.21 -14.95
C HIS A 20 -0.38 -10.37 -14.22
N ALA A 21 0.06 -10.72 -13.01
CA ALA A 21 -0.55 -11.78 -12.21
C ALA A 21 -1.92 -11.36 -11.63
N HIS A 22 -2.60 -12.32 -11.00
CA HIS A 22 -3.82 -12.12 -10.22
C HIS A 22 -4.95 -11.38 -10.96
N GLY A 23 -5.11 -11.67 -12.26
CA GLY A 23 -6.16 -11.06 -13.09
C GLY A 23 -5.83 -9.65 -13.59
N GLY A 24 -4.56 -9.23 -13.51
CA GLY A 24 -4.10 -7.96 -14.05
C GLY A 24 -4.53 -6.73 -13.25
N VAL A 25 -4.84 -6.90 -11.95
CA VAL A 25 -5.24 -5.79 -11.08
C VAL A 25 -4.18 -4.70 -11.03
N LEU A 26 -2.91 -5.08 -10.84
CA LEU A 26 -1.81 -4.10 -10.78
C LEU A 26 -1.59 -3.42 -12.13
N ILE A 27 -1.48 -4.15 -13.24
CA ILE A 27 -1.32 -3.51 -14.55
C ILE A 27 -2.50 -2.59 -14.88
N GLY A 28 -3.72 -2.92 -14.44
CA GLY A 28 -4.89 -2.04 -14.53
C GLY A 28 -4.68 -0.72 -13.77
N LEU A 29 -4.29 -0.78 -12.49
CA LEU A 29 -4.00 0.39 -11.66
C LEU A 29 -2.84 1.24 -12.21
N LEU A 30 -1.81 0.58 -12.75
CA LEU A 30 -0.65 1.24 -13.37
C LEU A 30 -0.98 1.91 -14.71
N ASN A 31 -1.99 1.43 -15.42
CA ASN A 31 -2.42 2.05 -16.68
C ASN A 31 -3.48 3.15 -16.49
N HIS A 32 -4.08 3.26 -15.30
CA HIS A 32 -4.99 4.35 -14.98
C HIS A 32 -4.25 5.68 -14.93
N SER A 33 -4.88 6.72 -15.49
CA SER A 33 -4.41 8.10 -15.36
C SER A 33 -4.47 8.54 -13.89
N PRO A 34 -3.41 9.15 -13.34
CA PRO A 34 -3.44 9.71 -11.99
C PRO A 34 -4.55 10.76 -11.79
N HIS A 35 -4.98 11.40 -12.88
CA HIS A 35 -6.06 12.40 -12.87
C HIS A 35 -7.47 11.80 -12.88
N GLN A 36 -7.58 10.48 -13.01
CA GLN A 36 -8.86 9.75 -13.00
C GLN A 36 -8.73 8.56 -12.04
N PRO A 37 -8.74 8.82 -10.72
CA PRO A 37 -8.63 7.77 -9.73
C PRO A 37 -9.74 6.73 -9.95
N PRO A 38 -9.41 5.43 -9.94
CA PRO A 38 -10.39 4.38 -10.08
C PRO A 38 -11.39 4.45 -8.92
N ASN A 39 -12.61 3.99 -9.18
CA ASN A 39 -13.70 3.97 -8.21
C ASN A 39 -13.19 3.46 -6.86
N ARG A 40 -13.49 4.19 -5.77
CA ARG A 40 -13.09 3.93 -4.37
C ARG A 40 -11.72 4.47 -3.93
N CYS A 41 -10.93 5.07 -4.82
CA CYS A 41 -9.75 5.85 -4.44
C CYS A 41 -10.11 7.33 -4.30
N THR A 42 -9.46 8.03 -3.36
CA THR A 42 -9.62 9.48 -3.23
C THR A 42 -8.77 10.21 -4.26
N ALA A 43 -7.52 9.79 -4.43
CA ALA A 43 -6.59 10.36 -5.40
C ALA A 43 -5.44 9.37 -5.69
N ILE A 44 -4.75 9.61 -6.80
CA ILE A 44 -3.50 8.93 -7.15
C ILE A 44 -2.42 9.99 -7.32
N MET A 45 -1.27 9.75 -6.71
CA MET A 45 -0.07 10.57 -6.86
C MET A 45 1.01 9.73 -7.55
N ALA A 46 1.74 10.35 -8.47
CA ALA A 46 2.92 9.76 -9.07
C ALA A 46 4.16 10.55 -8.63
N SER A 47 5.20 9.86 -8.23
CA SER A 47 6.50 10.44 -7.89
C SER A 47 7.62 9.60 -8.49
N ARG A 48 8.81 10.19 -8.58
CA ARG A 48 10.01 9.54 -9.12
C ARG A 48 11.17 9.76 -8.16
N LEU A 49 11.92 8.70 -7.88
CA LEU A 49 13.15 8.75 -7.11
C LEU A 49 14.32 8.60 -8.08
N ASP A 50 14.90 9.74 -8.46
CA ASP A 50 16.02 9.83 -9.41
C ASP A 50 17.39 9.54 -8.78
N ASP A 51 17.47 9.48 -7.45
CA ASP A 51 18.70 9.17 -6.70
C ASP A 51 19.03 7.67 -6.65
N ARG A 52 18.13 6.81 -7.14
CA ARG A 52 18.32 5.37 -7.31
C ARG A 52 18.76 5.05 -8.75
N TYR A 53 19.58 4.01 -8.91
CA TYR A 53 19.93 3.47 -10.22
C TYR A 53 19.44 2.01 -10.35
N PRO A 54 18.46 1.72 -11.21
CA PRO A 54 17.70 2.66 -12.05
C PRO A 54 16.69 3.50 -11.24
N PRO A 55 16.20 4.64 -11.76
CA PRO A 55 15.25 5.50 -11.06
C PRO A 55 13.93 4.75 -10.83
N LEU A 56 13.36 4.89 -9.64
CA LEU A 56 12.12 4.21 -9.27
C LEU A 56 10.93 5.15 -9.49
N GLU A 57 9.88 4.67 -10.16
CA GLU A 57 8.59 5.36 -10.18
C GLU A 57 7.76 4.81 -9.02
N ILE A 58 7.14 5.71 -8.24
CA ILE A 58 6.21 5.33 -7.19
C ILE A 58 4.84 5.89 -7.53
N ARG A 59 3.82 5.03 -7.48
CA ARG A 59 2.42 5.44 -7.46
C ARG A 59 1.84 5.23 -6.09
N THR A 60 1.41 6.33 -5.47
CA THR A 60 0.70 6.32 -4.19
C THR A 60 -0.80 6.41 -4.47
N VAL A 61 -1.54 5.38 -4.07
CA VAL A 61 -2.99 5.31 -4.23
C VAL A 61 -3.65 5.57 -2.88
N LEU A 62 -4.28 6.74 -2.73
CA LEU A 62 -4.96 7.14 -1.50
C LEU A 62 -6.34 6.47 -1.42
N LEU A 63 -6.55 5.71 -0.35
CA LEU A 63 -7.79 4.98 -0.06
C LEU A 63 -8.76 5.80 0.79
N THR A 64 -8.24 6.71 1.61
CA THR A 64 -9.04 7.67 2.38
C THR A 64 -8.56 9.09 2.13
N PRO A 65 -9.43 10.10 2.33
CA PRO A 65 -9.03 11.49 2.16
C PRO A 65 -8.16 11.98 3.32
N PHE A 66 -7.31 12.97 3.05
CA PHE A 66 -6.40 13.57 4.04
C PHE A 66 -7.11 14.27 5.21
N ASN A 67 -8.37 14.68 5.02
CA ASN A 67 -9.19 15.30 6.06
C ASN A 67 -10.06 14.28 6.83
N GLY A 68 -9.83 12.98 6.64
CA GLY A 68 -10.51 11.91 7.37
C GLY A 68 -9.92 11.70 8.77
N PRO A 69 -10.56 10.84 9.59
CA PRO A 69 -10.07 10.48 10.92
C PRO A 69 -8.73 9.72 10.89
N PHE A 70 -8.39 9.12 9.74
CA PHE A 70 -7.09 8.54 9.45
C PHE A 70 -6.84 8.53 7.94
N VAL A 71 -5.57 8.40 7.56
CA VAL A 71 -5.14 8.31 6.16
C VAL A 71 -4.67 6.89 5.89
N ALA A 72 -5.18 6.27 4.83
CA ALA A 72 -4.73 4.96 4.34
C ALA A 72 -4.39 5.04 2.85
N TRP A 73 -3.31 4.38 2.46
CA TRP A 73 -2.83 4.37 1.08
C TRP A 73 -2.02 3.12 0.76
N ILE A 74 -1.81 2.91 -0.53
CA ILE A 74 -0.92 1.87 -1.05
C ILE A 74 0.16 2.54 -1.87
N ASP A 75 1.41 2.19 -1.61
CA ASP A 75 2.51 2.54 -2.47
C ASP A 75 2.81 1.38 -3.42
N LEU A 76 2.89 1.71 -4.71
CA LEU A 76 3.29 0.83 -5.80
C LEU A 76 4.64 1.33 -6.33
N CYS A 77 5.72 0.64 -6.00
CA CYS A 77 7.05 0.98 -6.50
C CYS A 77 7.34 0.15 -7.75
N ILE A 78 7.55 0.83 -8.86
CA ILE A 78 7.70 0.27 -10.19
C ILE A 78 9.18 0.24 -10.52
N VAL A 79 9.72 -0.95 -10.68
CA VAL A 79 11.12 -1.16 -11.06
C VAL A 79 11.21 -1.15 -12.60
N PRO A 80 12.09 -0.32 -13.18
CA PRO A 80 12.37 -0.35 -14.61
C PRO A 80 12.83 -1.73 -15.08
N ASP A 81 12.51 -2.07 -16.33
CA ASP A 81 12.96 -3.30 -17.01
C ASP A 81 12.56 -4.63 -16.34
N THR A 82 11.57 -4.61 -15.44
CA THR A 82 10.99 -5.82 -14.84
C THR A 82 9.46 -5.78 -14.90
N ASN A 83 8.83 -6.94 -14.70
CA ASN A 83 7.38 -7.02 -14.48
C ASN A 83 7.00 -6.89 -13.00
N ILE A 84 7.98 -6.77 -12.11
CA ILE A 84 7.76 -6.72 -10.66
C ILE A 84 7.30 -5.32 -10.26
N VAL A 85 6.38 -5.29 -9.29
CA VAL A 85 5.92 -4.09 -8.59
C VAL A 85 6.01 -4.40 -7.10
N PHE A 86 6.71 -3.56 -6.34
CA PHE A 86 6.68 -3.67 -4.89
C PHE A 86 5.41 -2.99 -4.37
N VAL A 87 4.68 -3.68 -3.52
CA VAL A 87 3.43 -3.21 -2.93
C VAL A 87 3.60 -3.09 -1.42
N SER A 88 3.21 -1.96 -0.86
CA SER A 88 3.10 -1.77 0.60
C SER A 88 1.81 -1.02 0.92
N ALA A 89 1.12 -1.45 1.97
CA ALA A 89 -0.02 -0.73 2.53
C ALA A 89 0.43 0.09 3.74
N LEU A 90 -0.01 1.35 3.78
CA LEU A 90 0.34 2.31 4.81
C LEU A 90 -0.93 2.91 5.39
N THR A 91 -0.95 3.14 6.70
CA THR A 91 -2.11 3.73 7.38
C THR A 91 -1.74 4.47 8.66
N THR A 92 -2.52 5.49 8.99
CA THR A 92 -2.51 6.16 10.29
C THR A 92 -3.67 5.73 11.18
N GLU A 93 -4.50 4.77 10.75
CA GLU A 93 -5.55 4.17 11.59
C GLU A 93 -4.91 3.68 12.88
N PRO A 94 -5.41 3.96 14.09
CA PRO A 94 -4.82 3.43 15.32
C PRO A 94 -4.82 1.89 15.35
N PRO A 95 -3.73 1.23 15.81
CA PRO A 95 -3.69 -0.23 15.81
C PRO A 95 -4.58 -0.78 16.92
N VAL A 96 -5.25 -1.89 16.63
CA VAL A 96 -5.84 -2.76 17.65
C VAL A 96 -4.97 -4.01 17.84
N GLY A 97 -5.22 -4.75 18.91
CA GLY A 97 -4.49 -6.00 19.20
C GLY A 97 -3.02 -5.80 19.58
N GLY A 98 -2.27 -6.91 19.52
CA GLY A 98 -0.85 -6.96 19.87
C GLY A 98 0.06 -6.58 18.70
N ALA A 99 1.28 -6.16 19.02
CA ALA A 99 2.32 -5.84 18.03
C ALA A 99 2.71 -7.01 17.12
N SER A 100 2.47 -8.25 17.58
CA SER A 100 2.76 -9.47 16.83
C SER A 100 1.69 -9.86 15.81
N ASP A 101 0.53 -9.21 15.86
CA ASP A 101 -0.62 -9.56 15.03
C ASP A 101 -0.41 -9.09 13.59
N ALA A 102 -1.05 -9.76 12.64
CA ALA A 102 -0.96 -9.39 11.24
C ALA A 102 -1.59 -8.01 10.99
N SER A 103 -1.10 -7.28 9.99
CA SER A 103 -1.58 -5.94 9.68
C SER A 103 -3.09 -5.89 9.43
N LYS A 104 -3.67 -6.92 8.80
CA LYS A 104 -5.13 -7.04 8.62
C LYS A 104 -5.93 -7.06 9.92
N ASP A 105 -5.37 -7.65 10.97
CA ASP A 105 -6.05 -7.84 12.26
C ASP A 105 -5.88 -6.60 13.14
N ARG A 106 -4.78 -5.87 12.92
CA ARG A 106 -4.48 -4.62 13.63
C ARG A 106 -5.13 -3.38 13.03
N ARG A 107 -5.47 -3.42 11.74
CA ARG A 107 -6.03 -2.28 10.97
C ARG A 107 -7.37 -2.66 10.33
N PRO A 108 -8.42 -2.90 11.14
CA PRO A 108 -9.68 -3.47 10.68
C PRO A 108 -10.44 -2.58 9.68
N THR A 109 -10.17 -1.28 9.66
CA THR A 109 -10.77 -0.33 8.70
C THR A 109 -9.95 -0.21 7.42
N THR A 110 -8.62 -0.25 7.51
CA THR A 110 -7.70 -0.20 6.37
C THR A 110 -7.76 -1.49 5.55
N ALA A 111 -7.78 -2.65 6.21
CA ALA A 111 -7.74 -3.94 5.55
C ALA A 111 -8.83 -4.15 4.47
N PRO A 112 -10.12 -3.87 4.70
CA PRO A 112 -11.14 -3.99 3.66
C PRO A 112 -10.95 -2.99 2.52
N LEU A 113 -10.40 -1.79 2.75
CA LEU A 113 -10.12 -0.82 1.69
C LEU A 113 -9.02 -1.33 0.75
N VAL A 114 -7.93 -1.86 1.32
CA VAL A 114 -6.83 -2.46 0.56
C VAL A 114 -7.32 -3.67 -0.23
N ARG A 115 -8.10 -4.57 0.39
CA ARG A 115 -8.72 -5.73 -0.29
C ARG A 115 -9.64 -5.30 -1.43
N SER A 116 -10.42 -4.25 -1.22
CA SER A 116 -11.31 -3.72 -2.24
C SER A 116 -10.56 -3.23 -3.48
N LEU A 117 -9.36 -2.67 -3.33
CA LEU A 117 -8.61 -2.13 -4.46
C LEU A 117 -7.73 -3.20 -5.13
N LEU A 118 -6.99 -3.98 -4.33
CA LEU A 118 -6.00 -4.93 -4.83
C LEU A 118 -6.56 -6.34 -5.12
N GLY A 119 -7.80 -6.60 -4.70
CA GLY A 119 -8.35 -7.95 -4.67
C GLY A 119 -7.69 -8.83 -3.59
N ASN A 120 -8.32 -9.98 -3.30
CA ASN A 120 -7.88 -10.84 -2.20
C ASN A 120 -6.42 -11.33 -2.33
N PRO A 121 -5.94 -11.83 -3.49
CA PRO A 121 -4.60 -12.42 -3.55
C PRO A 121 -3.49 -11.43 -3.19
N ILE A 122 -3.53 -10.23 -3.75
CA ILE A 122 -2.50 -9.21 -3.54
C ILE A 122 -2.64 -8.58 -2.15
N ALA A 123 -3.86 -8.28 -1.74
CA ALA A 123 -4.11 -7.73 -0.41
C ALA A 123 -3.69 -8.69 0.70
N ASP A 124 -3.89 -10.00 0.54
CA ASP A 124 -3.47 -10.99 1.53
C ASP A 124 -1.95 -11.12 1.58
N MET A 125 -1.23 -11.00 0.45
CA MET A 125 0.23 -10.93 0.46
C MET A 125 0.73 -9.73 1.29
N ALA A 126 0.15 -8.54 1.09
CA ALA A 126 0.56 -7.33 1.80
C ALA A 126 0.13 -7.33 3.28
N LEU A 127 -1.11 -7.71 3.59
CA LEU A 127 -1.72 -7.51 4.90
C LEU A 127 -1.53 -8.67 5.90
N ASN A 128 -1.19 -9.88 5.43
CA ASN A 128 -0.91 -11.00 6.33
C ASN A 128 0.47 -10.90 7.00
N GLN A 129 1.27 -9.92 6.61
CA GLN A 129 2.57 -9.64 7.23
C GLN A 129 2.38 -8.86 8.54
N LYS A 130 3.33 -9.06 9.46
CA LYS A 130 3.53 -8.14 10.59
C LYS A 130 3.99 -6.80 10.05
N GLU A 131 3.57 -5.71 10.68
CA GLU A 131 4.09 -4.38 10.34
C GLU A 131 5.60 -4.33 10.56
N GLN A 132 6.31 -3.57 9.72
CA GLN A 132 7.76 -3.46 9.86
C GLN A 132 8.13 -2.85 11.23
N ALA A 133 8.90 -3.62 11.98
CA ALA A 133 9.75 -3.10 13.04
C ALA A 133 11.12 -2.77 12.42
N THR A 134 11.69 -1.61 12.76
CA THR A 134 13.04 -1.23 12.29
C THR A 134 14.10 -2.24 12.68
#